data_AF-A0AAV0WM18-F1
#
_entry.id   AF-A0AAV0WM18-F1
#
_cell.length_a   1.000
_cell.length_b   1.000
_cell.length_c   1.000
_cell.angle_alpha   90.00
_cell.angle_beta   90.00
_cell.angle_gamma   90.00
#
_symmetry.space_group_name_H-M   'P 1'
#
loop_
_entity.id
_entity.type
_entity.pdbx_description
1 polymer ?
#
loop_
_entity_poly.entity_id
_entity_poly.type
_entity_poly.pdbx_seq_one_letter_code
_entity_poly.pdbx_strand_id
1 'polypeptide(L)'
;MFENLKSLKSNLNPKSIMIDYERAALNAIETEFCDTEVKGCFFHMSQCIWRHVQELGQQTTYRNDPEFSLRIRMLPALAFIPEADVIKCYNA
;
A
#
# COMPACT_ATOMS: atom_id res chain seq x y z
N MET A 1 -1.68 17.34 -11.37
CA MET A 1 -0.51 16.50 -11.69
C MET A 1 -0.80 15.57 -12.86
N PHE A 2 -1.79 14.68 -12.75
CA PHE A 2 -2.12 13.72 -13.81
C PHE A 2 -2.62 14.37 -15.11
N GLU A 3 -3.38 15.46 -15.03
CA GLU A 3 -3.77 16.30 -16.20
C GLU A 3 -2.55 16.78 -17.01
N ASN A 4 -1.46 17.18 -16.33
CA ASN A 4 -0.23 17.61 -17.01
C ASN A 4 0.47 16.46 -17.74
N LEU A 5 0.24 15.19 -17.37
CA LEU A 5 0.75 14.05 -18.14
C LEU A 5 -0.01 13.89 -19.45
N LYS A 6 -1.32 14.20 -19.47
CA LYS A 6 -2.13 14.20 -20.69
C LYS A 6 -1.77 15.35 -21.63
N SER A 7 -1.32 16.50 -21.10
CA SER A 7 -0.84 17.58 -21.97
C SER A 7 0.44 17.19 -22.74
N LEU A 8 1.28 16.32 -22.16
CA LEU A 8 2.46 15.75 -22.83
C LEU A 8 2.09 14.60 -23.79
N LYS A 9 1.08 13.79 -23.44
CA LYS A 9 0.60 12.68 -24.26
C LYS A 9 -0.92 12.55 -24.13
N SER A 10 -1.65 13.12 -25.09
CA SER A 10 -3.11 13.21 -25.06
C SER A 10 -3.83 11.87 -24.93
N ASN A 11 -3.26 10.80 -25.49
CA ASN A 11 -3.81 9.45 -25.44
C ASN A 11 -3.16 8.58 -24.35
N LEU A 12 -2.58 9.18 -23.32
CA LEU A 12 -1.99 8.44 -22.21
C LEU A 12 -3.11 7.79 -21.39
N ASN A 13 -3.16 6.46 -21.43
CA ASN A 13 -3.99 5.65 -20.56
C ASN A 13 -3.16 4.40 -20.18
N PRO A 14 -2.43 4.44 -19.04
CA PRO A 14 -1.60 3.32 -18.64
C PRO A 14 -2.48 2.13 -18.24
N LYS A 15 -1.99 0.91 -18.47
CA LYS A 15 -2.72 -0.30 -18.03
C LYS A 15 -2.84 -0.37 -16.52
N SER A 16 -1.81 0.07 -15.81
CA SER A 16 -1.81 0.10 -14.35
C SER A 16 -0.98 1.26 -13.82
N ILE A 17 -1.38 1.81 -12.68
CA ILE A 17 -0.59 2.78 -11.91
C ILE A 17 -0.33 2.20 -10.53
N MET A 18 0.94 2.17 -10.12
CA MET A 18 1.32 1.90 -8.75
C MET A 18 1.41 3.22 -7.99
N ILE A 19 0.71 3.34 -6.87
CA ILE A 19 0.66 4.57 -6.08
C ILE A 19 0.70 4.28 -4.58
N ASP A 20 1.04 5.29 -3.80
CA ASP A 20 0.77 5.29 -2.37
C ASP A 20 -0.74 5.35 -2.10
N TYR A 21 -1.14 5.13 -0.85
CA TYR A 21 -2.55 4.97 -0.47
C TYR A 21 -3.24 6.33 -0.22
N GLU A 22 -2.74 7.42 -0.82
CA GLU A 22 -3.33 8.74 -0.64
C GLU A 22 -4.64 8.89 -1.42
N ARG A 23 -5.73 9.12 -0.70
CA ARG A 23 -7.08 9.24 -1.27
C ARG A 23 -7.19 10.33 -2.35
N ALA A 24 -6.50 11.45 -2.17
CA ALA A 24 -6.51 12.52 -3.16
C ALA A 24 -5.88 12.07 -4.50
N ALA A 25 -4.81 11.29 -4.44
CA ALA A 25 -4.14 10.78 -5.63
C ALA A 25 -4.94 9.66 -6.30
N LEU A 26 -5.56 8.77 -5.52
CA LEU A 26 -6.50 7.75 -6.02
C LEU A 26 -7.65 8.40 -6.81
N ASN A 27 -8.34 9.38 -6.22
CA ASN A 27 -9.45 10.08 -6.87
C ASN A 27 -9.01 10.77 -8.18
N ALA A 28 -7.81 11.36 -8.19
CA ALA A 28 -7.28 12.04 -9.36
C ALA A 28 -6.90 11.04 -10.47
N ILE A 29 -6.42 9.84 -10.12
CA ILE A 29 -6.20 8.76 -11.09
C ILE A 29 -7.53 8.29 -11.68
N GLU A 30 -8.54 8.04 -10.85
CA GLU A 30 -9.86 7.60 -11.33
C GLU A 30 -10.52 8.63 -12.26
N THR A 31 -10.32 9.93 -11.97
CA THR A 31 -10.82 11.02 -12.81
C THR A 31 -10.08 11.10 -14.14
N GLU A 32 -8.75 10.93 -14.13
CA GLU A 32 -7.94 11.11 -15.33
C GLU A 32 -7.79 9.83 -16.18
N PHE A 33 -7.83 8.64 -15.59
CA PHE A 33 -7.53 7.40 -16.30
C PHE A 33 -8.58 6.32 -15.98
N CYS A 34 -9.72 6.37 -16.69
CA CYS A 34 -10.88 5.53 -16.41
C CYS A 34 -10.67 4.01 -16.60
N ASP A 35 -9.68 3.59 -17.40
CA ASP A 35 -9.39 2.17 -17.66
C ASP A 35 -8.10 1.68 -16.99
N THR A 36 -7.53 2.48 -16.09
CA THR A 36 -6.29 2.12 -15.39
C THR A 36 -6.56 1.27 -14.16
N GLU A 37 -5.86 0.15 -14.06
CA GLU A 37 -5.81 -0.65 -12.83
C GLU A 37 -4.95 0.06 -11.77
N VAL A 38 -5.54 0.44 -10.65
CA VAL A 38 -4.81 1.05 -9.54
C VAL A 38 -4.24 -0.02 -8.62
N LYS A 39 -2.93 0.07 -8.33
CA LYS A 39 -2.21 -0.85 -7.44
C LYS A 39 -1.59 -0.09 -6.28
N GLY A 40 -1.83 -0.58 -5.07
CA GLY A 40 -1.16 -0.08 -3.87
C GLY A 40 0.33 -0.47 -3.86
N CYS A 41 1.20 0.48 -3.51
CA CYS A 41 2.63 0.21 -3.42
C CYS A 41 2.98 -0.55 -2.13
N PHE A 42 3.38 -1.82 -2.27
CA PHE A 42 3.77 -2.67 -1.13
C PHE A 42 4.94 -2.10 -0.31
N PHE A 43 5.93 -1.50 -0.99
CA PHE A 43 7.09 -0.90 -0.34
C PHE A 43 6.67 0.27 0.58
N HIS A 44 5.84 1.19 0.08
CA HIS A 44 5.34 2.30 0.87
C HIS A 44 4.46 1.82 2.04
N MET A 45 3.59 0.83 1.82
CA MET A 45 2.81 0.22 2.90
C MET A 45 3.70 -0.34 4.01
N SER A 46 4.73 -1.11 3.64
CA SER A 46 5.67 -1.70 4.59
C SER A 46 6.44 -0.62 5.37
N GLN A 47 6.84 0.47 4.70
CA GLN A 47 7.47 1.61 5.35
C GLN A 47 6.52 2.35 6.30
N CYS A 48 5.26 2.55 5.93
CA CYS A 48 4.26 3.17 6.81
C CYS A 48 4.11 2.37 8.11
N ILE A 49 3.98 1.04 8.00
CA ILE A 49 3.88 0.14 9.16
C ILE A 49 5.13 0.26 10.04
N TRP A 50 6.32 0.25 9.44
CA TRP A 50 7.57 0.40 10.20
C TRP A 50 7.67 1.76 10.90
N ARG A 51 7.34 2.86 10.23
CA ARG A 51 7.30 4.19 10.86
C ARG A 51 6.35 4.21 12.04
N HIS A 52 5.18 3.58 11.93
CA HIS A 52 4.23 3.52 13.03
C HIS A 52 4.76 2.72 14.23
N VAL A 53 5.45 1.59 13.98
CA VAL A 53 6.17 0.86 15.04
C VAL A 53 7.20 1.76 15.73
N GLN A 54 7.90 2.61 14.97
CA GLN A 54 8.87 3.55 15.51
C GLN A 54 8.23 4.68 16.33
N GLU A 55 7.13 5.25 15.85
CA GLU A 55 6.34 6.29 16.55
C GLU A 55 5.84 5.82 17.90
N LEU A 56 5.47 4.54 18.01
CA LEU A 56 5.03 3.91 19.25
C LEU A 56 6.19 3.51 20.19
N GLY A 57 7.44 3.76 19.81
CA GLY A 57 8.61 3.39 20.61
C GLY A 57 8.87 1.87 20.68
N GLN A 58 8.30 1.09 19.75
CA GLN A 58 8.33 -0.37 19.77
C GLN A 58 9.51 -0.98 19.00
N GLN A 59 10.53 -0.20 18.63
CA GLN A 59 11.69 -0.68 17.87
C GLN A 59 12.46 -1.76 18.64
N THR A 60 12.65 -1.55 19.94
CA THR A 60 13.35 -2.49 20.82
C THR A 60 12.55 -3.78 20.98
N THR A 61 11.24 -3.69 21.17
CA THR A 61 10.33 -4.84 21.21
C THR A 61 10.39 -5.62 19.91
N TYR A 62 10.26 -4.94 18.76
CA TYR A 62 10.38 -5.57 17.45
C TYR A 62 11.69 -6.30 17.22
N ARG A 63 12.80 -5.81 17.78
CA ARG A 63 14.11 -6.44 17.65
C ARG A 63 14.27 -7.67 18.55
N ASN A 64 13.67 -7.65 19.73
CA ASN A 64 13.96 -8.61 20.80
C ASN A 64 12.84 -9.64 21.03
N ASP A 65 11.64 -9.38 20.52
CA ASP A 65 10.48 -10.28 20.60
C ASP A 65 10.15 -10.83 19.19
N PRO A 66 10.50 -12.10 18.89
CA PRO A 66 10.21 -12.73 17.62
C PRO A 66 8.72 -12.83 17.29
N GLU A 67 7.86 -13.00 18.30
CA GLU A 67 6.41 -13.13 18.13
C GLU A 67 5.81 -11.77 17.73
N PHE A 68 6.21 -10.70 18.43
CA PHE A 68 5.83 -9.34 18.04
C PHE A 68 6.33 -9.02 16.62
N SER A 69 7.60 -9.33 16.33
CA SER A 69 8.19 -9.13 15.00
C SER A 69 7.45 -9.88 13.90
N LEU A 70 7.03 -11.13 14.17
CA LEU A 70 6.24 -11.92 13.24
C LEU A 70 4.89 -11.26 12.97
N ARG A 71 4.15 -10.88 14.02
CA ARG A 71 2.84 -10.21 13.88
C ARG A 71 2.92 -8.92 13.07
N ILE A 72 3.94 -8.08 13.30
CA ILE A 72 4.16 -6.86 12.50
C ILE A 72 4.45 -7.19 11.04
N ARG A 73 5.25 -8.23 10.76
CA ARG A 73 5.56 -8.66 9.37
C ARG A 73 4.38 -9.33 8.67
N MET A 74 3.42 -9.88 9.42
CA MET A 74 2.17 -10.41 8.85
C MET A 74 1.29 -9.29 8.28
N LEU A 75 1.28 -8.10 8.90
CA LEU A 75 0.44 -6.98 8.45
C LEU A 75 0.60 -6.65 6.95
N PRO A 76 1.82 -6.37 6.42
CA PRO A 76 1.96 -6.14 4.99
C PRO A 76 1.71 -7.41 4.17
N ALA A 77 2.00 -8.60 4.70
CA ALA A 77 1.80 -9.85 3.98
C ALA A 77 0.31 -10.14 3.68
N LEU A 78 -0.62 -9.58 4.46
CA LEU A 78 -2.06 -9.69 4.20
C LEU A 78 -2.48 -9.14 2.83
N ALA A 79 -1.69 -8.23 2.23
CA ALA A 79 -1.97 -7.72 0.89
C ALA A 79 -1.87 -8.78 -0.22
N PHE A 80 -1.30 -9.95 0.07
CA PHE A 80 -1.19 -11.08 -0.86
C PHE A 80 -2.23 -12.18 -0.60
N ILE A 81 -3.13 -11.98 0.36
CA ILE A 81 -4.17 -12.93 0.72
C ILE A 81 -5.48 -12.49 0.04
N PRO A 82 -6.28 -13.40 -0.53
CA PRO A 82 -7.63 -13.08 -0.98
C PRO A 82 -8.43 -12.44 0.15
N GLU A 83 -9.21 -11.39 -0.14
CA GLU A 83 -9.93 -10.62 0.87
C GLU A 83 -10.77 -11.50 1.82
N ALA A 84 -11.42 -12.52 1.27
CA ALA A 84 -12.23 -13.49 2.02
C ALA A 84 -11.44 -14.29 3.06
N ASP A 85 -10.14 -14.46 2.87
CA ASP A 85 -9.25 -15.25 3.73
C ASP A 85 -8.45 -14.39 4.71
N VAL A 86 -8.47 -13.06 4.59
CA VAL A 86 -7.63 -12.14 5.40
C VAL A 86 -7.82 -12.37 6.90
N ILE A 87 -9.06 -12.44 7.38
CA ILE A 87 -9.37 -12.63 8.81
C ILE A 87 -8.87 -14.00 9.29
N LYS A 88 -9.06 -15.04 8.46
CA LYS A 88 -8.63 -16.40 8.78
C LYS A 88 -7.11 -16.48 8.87
N CYS A 89 -6.40 -15.92 7.90
CA CYS A 89 -4.93 -15.93 7.85
C CYS A 89 -4.29 -15.04 8.92
N TYR A 90 -4.93 -13.96 9.34
CA TYR A 90 -4.43 -13.11 10.42
C TYR A 90 -4.50 -13.78 11.80
N ASN A 91 -5.52 -14.64 12.01
CA ASN A 91 -5.76 -15.32 13.29
C ASN A 91 -5.17 -16.73 13.38
N ALA A 92 -4.56 -17.24 12.31
CA ALA A 92 -3.93 -18.55 12.26
C ALA A 92 -2.57 -18.55 12.98
#